data_AF-A0A4Q5YLN5-F1
#
_entry.id   AF-A0A4Q5YLN5-F1
#
_cell.length_a   1.000
_cell.length_b   1.000
_cell.length_c   1.000
_cell.angle_alpha   90.00
_cell.angle_beta   90.00
_cell.angle_gamma   90.00
#
_symmetry.space_group_name_H-M   'P 1'
#
loop_
_entity.id
_entity.type
_entity.pdbx_description
1 polymer ?
#
loop_
_entity_poly.entity_id
_entity_poly.type
_entity_poly.pdbx_seq_one_letter_code
_entity_poly.pdbx_strand_id
1 'polypeptide(L)' 'VHGKAVSLHLETLWSKNITITTRLVDTVTTPMLLKTVVANKLDAGKLITHRFPLSNIMEAYAMFANAAEEKALKIILTNE' A
#
# COMPACT_ATOMS: atom_id res chain seq x y z
N VAL A 1 9.52 4.24 1.76
CA VAL A 1 9.56 3.19 0.71
C VAL A 1 10.60 3.63 -0.31
N HIS A 2 11.58 2.76 -0.60
CA HIS A 2 12.89 3.06 -1.23
C HIS A 2 13.90 3.76 -0.30
N GLY A 3 14.48 2.99 0.63
CA GLY A 3 15.51 3.47 1.56
C GLY A 3 16.95 3.16 1.14
N LYS A 4 17.17 2.47 0.01
CA LYS A 4 18.49 2.05 -0.48
C LYS A 4 18.56 2.14 -2.00
N ALA A 5 19.76 2.39 -2.51
CA ALA A 5 20.04 2.40 -3.94
C ALA A 5 19.85 0.99 -4.55
N VAL A 6 19.57 0.95 -5.85
CA VAL A 6 19.46 -0.28 -6.65
C VAL A 6 20.23 -0.13 -7.95
N SER A 7 20.73 -1.25 -8.47
CA SER A 7 21.43 -1.29 -9.77
C SER A 7 20.45 -1.58 -10.91
N LEU A 8 20.62 -0.88 -12.03
CA LEU A 8 19.90 -1.13 -13.26
C LEU A 8 20.84 -1.74 -14.31
N HIS A 9 20.64 -3.02 -14.61
CA HIS A 9 21.51 -3.83 -15.47
C HIS A 9 21.24 -3.64 -16.97
N LEU A 10 21.59 -2.46 -17.51
CA LEU A 10 21.35 -2.11 -18.92
C LEU A 10 21.96 -3.09 -19.92
N GLU A 11 23.08 -3.72 -19.58
CA GLU A 11 23.74 -4.76 -20.38
C GLU A 11 22.83 -5.96 -20.66
N THR A 12 21.85 -6.21 -19.80
CA THR A 12 20.86 -7.30 -19.94
C THR A 12 19.48 -6.82 -20.44
N LEU A 13 19.23 -5.50 -20.41
CA LEU A 13 17.91 -4.91 -20.61
C LEU A 13 17.78 -4.16 -21.95
N TRP A 14 18.88 -3.75 -22.58
CA TRP A 14 18.87 -2.86 -23.75
C TRP A 14 18.04 -3.39 -24.94
N SER A 15 18.03 -4.70 -25.17
CA SER A 15 17.33 -5.34 -26.29
C SER A 15 15.93 -5.87 -25.94
N LYS A 16 15.44 -5.58 -24.72
CA LYS A 16 14.16 -6.12 -24.21
C LYS A 16 12.99 -5.13 -24.30
N ASN A 17 13.20 -3.96 -24.90
CA ASN A 17 12.18 -2.92 -25.07
C ASN A 17 11.45 -2.56 -23.75
N ILE A 18 12.19 -2.51 -22.64
CA ILE A 18 11.59 -2.20 -21.34
C ILE A 18 11.26 -0.71 -21.21
N THR A 19 10.25 -0.40 -20.40
CA THR A 19 9.93 0.98 -19.97
C THR A 19 10.06 1.07 -18.46
N ILE A 20 10.74 2.11 -17.96
CA ILE A 20 10.83 2.40 -16.52
C ILE A 20 9.95 3.60 -16.23
N THR A 21 8.98 3.44 -15.33
CA THR A 21 8.08 4.52 -14.91
C THR A 21 8.25 4.79 -13.42
N THR A 22 8.31 6.06 -13.06
CA THR A 22 8.27 6.52 -11.66
C THR A 22 7.16 7.55 -11.55
N ARG A 23 6.49 7.60 -10.40
CA ARG A 23 5.44 8.58 -10.12
C ARG A 23 5.19 8.66 -8.63
N LEU A 24 4.98 9.87 -8.13
CA LEU A 24 4.31 10.08 -6.85
C LEU A 24 2.80 10.10 -7.10
N VAL A 25 2.03 9.44 -6.24
CA VAL A 25 0.58 9.43 -6.34
C VAL A 25 0.01 10.86 -6.28
N ASP A 26 -0.90 11.20 -7.19
CA ASP A 26 -1.55 12.52 -7.28
C ASP A 26 -3.05 12.48 -6.96
N THR A 27 -3.59 11.27 -6.75
CA THR A 27 -4.99 11.01 -6.34
C THR A 27 -6.07 11.44 -7.36
N VAL A 28 -5.72 11.80 -8.59
CA VAL A 28 -6.68 12.28 -9.62
C VAL A 28 -7.76 11.25 -9.98
N THR A 29 -7.49 9.96 -9.78
CA THR A 29 -8.42 8.86 -10.06
C THR A 29 -9.35 8.53 -8.89
N THR A 30 -9.28 9.24 -7.77
CA THR A 30 -10.12 8.99 -6.58
C THR A 30 -11.63 8.95 -6.90
N PRO A 31 -12.21 9.87 -7.71
CA PRO A 31 -13.63 9.80 -8.04
C PRO A 31 -14.03 8.51 -8.78
N MET A 32 -13.13 7.99 -9.63
CA MET A 32 -13.36 6.72 -10.34
C MET A 32 -13.24 5.51 -9.40
N LEU A 33 -12.24 5.52 -8.50
CA LEU A 33 -12.07 4.48 -7.49
C LEU A 33 -13.27 4.41 -6.54
N LEU A 34 -13.78 5.56 -6.10
CA LEU A 34 -14.97 5.61 -5.24
C LEU A 34 -16.19 4.99 -5.92
N LYS A 35 -16.44 5.31 -7.20
CA LYS A 35 -17.52 4.68 -7.99
C LYS A 35 -17.35 3.17 -8.08
N THR A 36 -16.12 2.68 -8.18
CA THR A 36 -15.81 1.24 -8.27
C THR A 36 -16.12 0.52 -6.96
N VAL A 37 -15.80 1.14 -5.82
CA VAL A 37 -16.13 0.63 -4.48
C VAL A 37 -17.64 0.62 -4.26
N VAL A 38 -18.33 1.73 -4.54
CA VAL A 38 -19.81 1.83 -4.41
C VAL A 38 -20.52 0.81 -5.30
N ALA A 39 -20.00 0.55 -6.50
CA ALA A 39 -20.53 -0.46 -7.41
C ALA A 39 -20.16 -1.90 -7.01
N ASN A 40 -19.54 -2.13 -5.84
CA ASN A 40 -19.06 -3.42 -5.37
C ASN A 40 -18.12 -4.16 -6.35
N LYS A 41 -17.47 -3.43 -7.26
CA LYS A 41 -16.46 -3.99 -8.18
C LYS A 41 -15.08 -4.10 -7.54
N LEU A 42 -14.88 -3.38 -6.44
CA LEU A 42 -13.66 -3.44 -5.63
C LEU A 42 -14.05 -3.49 -4.15
N ASP A 43 -13.73 -4.60 -3.49
CA ASP A 43 -13.85 -4.73 -2.05
C ASP A 43 -12.54 -4.28 -1.37
N ALA A 44 -12.46 -2.99 -1.08
CA ALA A 44 -11.32 -2.40 -0.36
C ALA A 44 -11.23 -2.88 1.11
N GLY A 45 -12.32 -3.43 1.65
CA GLY A 45 -12.38 -3.93 3.03
C GLY A 45 -11.41 -5.08 3.29
N LYS A 46 -11.16 -5.91 2.26
CA LYS A 46 -10.20 -7.02 2.30
C LYS A 46 -8.75 -6.61 2.53
N LEU A 47 -8.41 -5.33 2.34
CA LEU A 47 -7.07 -4.83 2.62
C LEU A 47 -6.82 -4.66 4.12
N ILE A 48 -7.88 -4.54 4.92
CA ILE A 48 -7.82 -4.32 6.37
C ILE A 48 -7.63 -5.68 7.04
N THR A 49 -6.45 -5.90 7.61
CA THR A 49 -6.11 -7.15 8.30
C THR A 49 -6.27 -7.03 9.81
N HIS A 50 -6.08 -5.83 10.37
CA HIS A 50 -6.16 -5.58 11.80
C HIS A 50 -6.96 -4.31 12.11
N ARG A 51 -7.53 -4.29 13.32
CA ARG A 51 -8.32 -3.16 13.83
C ARG A 51 -7.88 -2.88 15.25
N PHE A 52 -7.65 -1.61 15.55
CA PHE A 52 -7.30 -1.14 16.89
C PHE A 52 -8.16 0.06 17.27
N PRO A 53 -8.49 0.23 18.56
CA PRO A 53 -8.96 1.52 19.04
C PRO A 53 -7.82 2.54 18.95
N LEU A 54 -8.16 3.82 18.76
CA LEU A 54 -7.18 4.89 18.67
C LEU A 54 -6.36 5.03 19.96
N SER A 55 -6.94 4.70 21.11
CA SER A 55 -6.25 4.63 22.41
C SER A 55 -5.03 3.70 22.40
N ASN A 56 -5.02 2.70 21.50
CA ASN A 56 -3.97 1.70 21.39
C ASN A 56 -3.06 1.95 20.17
N ILE A 57 -2.94 3.20 19.73
CA ILE A 57 -2.16 3.55 18.55
C ILE A 57 -0.71 3.05 18.62
N MET A 58 -0.08 3.07 19.79
CA MET A 58 1.30 2.59 19.96
C MET A 58 1.45 1.08 19.68
N GLU A 59 0.47 0.28 20.10
CA GLU A 59 0.42 -1.16 19.81
C GLU A 59 0.20 -1.40 18.31
N ALA A 60 -0.71 -0.64 17.70
CA ALA A 60 -0.96 -0.69 16.26
C ALA A 60 0.32 -0.38 15.44
N TYR A 61 1.10 0.62 15.87
CA TYR A 61 2.38 0.95 15.24
C TYR A 61 3.41 -0.18 15.42
N ALA A 62 3.53 -0.75 16.61
CA ALA A 62 4.45 -1.86 16.88
C ALA A 62 4.12 -3.08 16.00
N MET A 63 2.83 -3.44 15.90
CA MET A 63 2.38 -4.50 15.01
C MET A 63 2.69 -4.21 13.54
N PHE A 64 2.42 -2.98 13.07
CA PHE A 64 2.67 -2.63 11.68
C PHE A 64 4.17 -2.56 11.35
N ALA A 65 5.02 -2.21 12.30
CA ALA A 65 6.48 -2.29 12.13
C ALA A 65 6.95 -3.73 11.87
N ASN A 66 6.26 -4.73 12.44
CA ASN A 66 6.49 -6.17 12.24
C ASN A 66 5.52 -6.79 11.24
N ALA A 67 4.97 -6.01 10.29
CA ALA A 67 3.88 -6.42 9.41
C ALA A 67 4.11 -7.73 8.63
N ALA A 68 5.36 -8.07 8.30
CA ALA A 68 5.67 -9.33 7.60
C ALA A 68 5.44 -10.56 8.50
N GLU A 69 5.81 -10.47 9.78
CA GLU A 69 5.63 -11.54 10.77
C GLU A 69 4.17 -11.60 11.22
N GLU A 70 3.58 -10.43 11.48
CA GLU A 70 2.20 -10.27 11.94
C GLU A 70 1.16 -10.41 10.81
N LYS A 71 1.60 -10.61 9.56
CA LYS A 71 0.75 -10.68 8.36
C LYS A 71 -0.18 -9.46 8.21
N ALA A 72 0.30 -8.28 8.63
CA ALA A 72 -0.47 -7.04 8.56
C ALA A 72 -0.35 -6.38 7.17
N LEU A 73 -1.48 -6.03 6.56
CA LEU A 73 -1.52 -5.29 5.29
C LEU A 73 -1.98 -3.84 5.49
N LYS A 74 -3.15 -3.65 6.11
CA LYS A 74 -3.63 -2.35 6.59
C LYS A 74 -4.25 -2.51 7.98
N ILE A 75 -4.03 -1.50 8.80
CA ILE A 75 -4.63 -1.37 10.13
C ILE A 75 -5.66 -0.24 10.07
N ILE A 76 -6.88 -0.51 10.53
CA ILE A 76 -7.85 0.54 10.83
C ILE A 76 -7.71 0.95 12.29
N LEU A 77 -7.67 2.27 12.52
CA LEU A 77 -7.81 2.87 13.83
C LEU A 77 -9.23 3.44 13.94
N THR A 78 -9.94 3.08 15.01
CA THR A 78 -11.27 3.62 15.30
C THR A 78 -11.21 4.47 16.55
N ASN A 79 -11.76 5.68 16.49
CA ASN A 79 -12.00 6.51 17.67
C ASN A 79 -13.46 6.29 18.08
N GLU A 80 -13.69 5.49 19.12
CA GLU A 80 -14.97 5.51 19.86
C GLU A 80 -14.93 6.61 20.92
#